data_AF-A0A453BDK1-F1
#
_entry.id   AF-A0A453BDK1-F1
#
_cell.length_a   1.000
_cell.length_b   1.000
_cell.length_c   1.000
_cell.angle_alpha   90.00
_cell.angle_beta   90.00
_cell.angle_gamma   90.00
#
_symmetry.space_group_name_H-M   'P 1'
#
loop_
_entity.id
_entity.type
_entity.pdbx_description
1 polymer ?
#
loop_
_entity_poly.entity_id
_entity_poly.type
_entity_poly.pdbx_seq_one_letter_code
_entity_poly.pdbx_strand_id
1 'polypeptide(L)'
;VSCRVQVKYVGDGEEQNGGLQMTGLNLMDKTLAVRGARLAFNIWDVAGDSQSADHVPIACKDAVAILFMFDLTSRCTLNNVTDWYERARKWNKTAIPILIGTKFDDFAQLPLEMQWTIVDEMCVSFHLKQCSLTGARN
;
A
#
# COMPACT_ATOMS: atom_id res chain seq x y z
N VAL A 1 0.29 -4.88 5.46
CA VAL A 1 -0.05 -3.47 5.13
C VAL A 1 -0.69 -3.46 3.75
N SER A 2 -2.00 -3.24 3.71
CA SER A 2 -2.80 -3.17 2.48
C SER A 2 -3.53 -1.84 2.48
N CYS A 3 -2.97 -0.82 1.84
CA CYS A 3 -3.66 0.46 1.69
C CYS A 3 -4.63 0.40 0.51
N ARG A 4 -5.94 0.44 0.77
CA ARG A 4 -6.92 0.75 -0.29
C ARG A 4 -6.81 2.22 -0.64
N VAL A 5 -6.93 2.55 -1.92
CA VAL A 5 -7.18 3.93 -2.36
C VAL A 5 -8.40 3.90 -3.27
N GLN A 6 -9.55 4.41 -2.80
CA GLN A 6 -10.74 4.60 -3.63
C GLN A 6 -10.82 6.05 -4.06
N VAL A 7 -10.84 6.33 -5.37
CA VAL A 7 -10.97 7.70 -5.89
C VAL A 7 -12.41 7.95 -6.35
N LYS A 8 -13.08 8.96 -5.78
CA LYS A 8 -14.42 9.39 -6.21
C LYS A 8 -14.41 10.89 -6.56
N TYR A 9 -15.02 11.24 -7.70
CA TYR A 9 -15.29 12.64 -8.03
C TYR A 9 -16.45 13.15 -7.16
N VAL A 10 -16.25 14.26 -6.46
CA VAL A 10 -17.28 14.86 -5.59
C VAL A 10 -17.62 16.26 -6.11
N GLY A 11 -18.92 16.56 -6.23
CA GLY A 11 -19.41 17.90 -6.57
C GLY A 11 -19.17 18.91 -5.44
N ASP A 12 -19.66 20.15 -5.60
CA ASP A 12 -19.49 21.21 -4.60
C ASP A 12 -20.32 20.92 -3.33
N GLY A 13 -19.71 20.23 -2.38
CA GLY A 13 -20.21 20.01 -1.02
C GLY A 13 -19.07 20.09 0.01
N GLU A 14 -19.43 20.32 1.28
CA GLU A 14 -18.47 20.53 2.38
C GLU A 14 -17.42 19.42 2.53
N GLU A 15 -16.23 19.83 2.95
CA GLU A 15 -15.04 19.01 3.12
C GLU A 15 -15.09 18.28 4.48
N GLN A 16 -15.54 17.03 4.47
CA GLN A 16 -15.48 16.17 5.67
C GLN A 16 -14.21 15.32 5.63
N ASN A 17 -13.20 15.71 6.40
CA ASN A 17 -12.10 14.84 6.77
C ASN A 17 -12.57 13.96 7.94
N GLY A 18 -13.05 12.77 7.62
CA GLY A 18 -13.49 11.76 8.58
C GLY A 18 -12.50 10.60 8.67
N GLY A 19 -12.66 9.76 9.70
CA GLY A 19 -11.88 8.54 9.83
C GLY A 19 -12.43 7.64 10.95
N LEU A 20 -12.07 6.36 10.88
CA LEU A 20 -12.42 5.36 11.89
C LEU A 20 -11.13 4.62 12.26
N GLN A 21 -10.83 4.51 13.56
CA GLN A 21 -9.68 3.77 14.03
C GLN A 21 -10.13 2.62 14.94
N MET A 22 -9.72 1.41 14.61
CA MET A 22 -9.95 0.19 15.38
C MET A 22 -8.63 -0.58 15.52
N THR A 23 -8.54 -1.47 16.50
CA THR A 23 -7.36 -2.32 16.65
C THR A 23 -7.12 -3.12 15.36
N GLY A 24 -5.96 -2.92 14.74
CA GLY A 24 -5.58 -3.62 13.49
C GLY A 24 -6.16 -3.04 12.18
N LEU A 25 -7.02 -2.02 12.24
CA LEU A 25 -7.64 -1.41 11.05
C LEU A 25 -7.87 0.10 11.23
N ASN A 26 -7.38 0.90 10.30
CA ASN A 26 -7.59 2.34 10.28
C ASN A 26 -8.23 2.76 8.94
N LEU A 27 -9.25 3.62 8.99
CA LEU A 27 -9.88 4.26 7.84
C LEU A 27 -9.63 5.76 7.93
N MET A 28 -9.15 6.33 6.83
CA MET A 28 -8.98 7.76 6.66
C MET A 28 -9.65 8.21 5.37
N ASP A 29 -10.54 9.18 5.48
CA ASP A 29 -11.13 9.85 4.33
C ASP A 29 -10.36 11.15 4.06
N LYS A 30 -9.91 11.34 2.82
CA LYS A 30 -9.23 12.57 2.37
C LYS A 30 -9.85 13.06 1.08
N THR A 31 -10.20 14.34 1.02
CA THR A 31 -10.56 14.98 -0.26
C THR A 31 -9.44 15.92 -0.68
N LEU A 32 -9.01 15.84 -1.94
CA LEU A 32 -7.98 16.72 -2.52
C LEU A 32 -8.51 17.40 -3.78
N ALA A 33 -8.28 18.70 -3.91
CA ALA A 33 -8.54 19.43 -5.13
C ALA A 33 -7.31 19.42 -6.04
N VAL A 34 -7.42 18.84 -7.24
CA VAL A 34 -6.34 18.78 -8.24
C VAL A 34 -6.86 19.34 -9.57
N ARG A 35 -6.28 20.43 -10.06
CA ARG A 35 -6.61 21.03 -11.37
C ARG A 35 -8.11 21.30 -11.59
N GLY A 36 -8.81 21.75 -10.54
CA GLY A 36 -10.26 22.01 -10.58
C GLY A 36 -11.15 20.78 -10.41
N ALA A 37 -10.57 19.59 -10.23
CA ALA A 37 -11.28 18.37 -9.86
C ALA A 37 -11.18 18.13 -8.35
N ARG A 38 -12.25 17.65 -7.70
CA ARG A 38 -12.19 17.17 -6.31
C ARG A 38 -12.16 15.66 -6.29
N LEU A 39 -11.09 15.10 -5.74
CA LEU A 39 -10.82 13.69 -5.62
C LEU A 39 -10.98 13.29 -4.15
N ALA A 40 -11.99 12.49 -3.83
CA ALA A 40 -12.12 11.85 -2.53
C ALA A 40 -11.38 10.51 -2.51
N PHE A 41 -10.62 10.27 -1.46
CA PHE A 41 -9.79 9.11 -1.18
C PHE A 41 -10.26 8.45 0.11
N ASN A 42 -10.62 7.17 0.03
CA ASN A 42 -10.85 6.35 1.23
C ASN A 42 -9.66 5.43 1.40
N ILE A 43 -8.85 5.68 2.43
CA ILE A 43 -7.61 4.99 2.73
C ILE A 43 -7.83 4.04 3.90
N TRP A 44 -7.72 2.74 3.63
CA TRP A 44 -7.80 1.71 4.67
C TRP A 44 -6.41 1.18 4.95
N ASP A 45 -5.90 1.29 6.17
CA ASP A 45 -4.63 0.71 6.59
C ASP A 45 -4.89 -0.51 7.49
N VAL A 46 -4.39 -1.67 7.06
CA VAL A 46 -4.48 -2.94 7.77
C VAL A 46 -3.13 -3.23 8.38
N ALA A 47 -3.10 -3.44 9.69
CA ALA A 47 -1.85 -3.78 10.39
C ALA A 47 -1.23 -5.06 9.83
N GLY A 48 0.11 -5.12 9.87
CA GLY A 48 0.89 -6.19 9.24
C GLY A 48 0.97 -7.49 10.03
N ASP A 49 0.33 -7.59 11.19
CA ASP A 49 0.28 -8.81 11.99
C ASP A 49 -0.74 -9.82 11.45
N SER A 50 -0.61 -11.07 11.88
CA SER A 50 -1.48 -12.16 11.44
C SER A 50 -2.93 -12.03 11.93
N GLN A 51 -3.16 -11.34 13.06
CA GLN A 51 -4.49 -11.17 13.65
C GLN A 51 -5.33 -10.18 12.83
N SER A 52 -4.68 -9.20 12.23
CA SER A 52 -5.29 -8.16 11.42
C SER A 52 -5.65 -8.64 10.00
N ALA A 53 -5.25 -9.87 9.64
CA ALA A 53 -5.59 -10.45 8.35
C ALA A 53 -7.11 -10.65 8.15
N ASP A 54 -7.87 -10.72 9.24
CA ASP A 54 -9.34 -10.79 9.21
C ASP A 54 -9.98 -9.49 8.68
N HIS A 55 -9.23 -8.38 8.65
CA HIS A 55 -9.67 -7.10 8.09
C HIS A 55 -9.35 -6.93 6.59
N VAL A 56 -8.62 -7.87 5.98
CA VAL A 56 -8.34 -7.86 4.52
C VAL A 56 -9.61 -7.81 3.66
N PRO A 57 -10.69 -8.58 3.96
CA PRO A 57 -11.90 -8.56 3.13
C PRO A 57 -12.54 -7.17 3.05
N ILE A 58 -12.67 -6.48 4.19
CA ILE A 58 -13.28 -5.14 4.25
C ILE A 58 -12.37 -4.08 3.60
N ALA A 59 -11.05 -4.17 3.81
CA ALA A 59 -10.10 -3.26 3.21
C ALA A 59 -9.98 -3.45 1.69
N CYS A 60 -10.09 -4.68 1.17
CA CYS A 60 -9.92 -4.97 -0.25
C CYS A 60 -11.20 -4.78 -1.08
N LYS A 61 -12.38 -4.90 -0.48
CA LYS A 61 -13.65 -4.81 -1.20
C LYS A 61 -13.78 -3.48 -1.96
N ASP A 62 -14.02 -3.57 -3.27
CA ASP A 62 -14.16 -2.43 -4.20
C ASP A 62 -12.94 -1.48 -4.23
N ALA A 63 -11.78 -1.93 -3.76
CA ALA A 63 -10.53 -1.20 -3.89
C ALA A 63 -10.14 -1.03 -5.36
N VAL A 64 -9.67 0.17 -5.74
CA VAL A 64 -9.13 0.44 -7.08
C VAL A 64 -7.65 0.08 -7.14
N ALA A 65 -6.92 0.39 -6.07
CA ALA A 65 -5.52 0.00 -5.89
C ALA A 65 -5.31 -0.56 -4.48
N ILE A 66 -4.35 -1.47 -4.36
CA ILE A 66 -3.90 -2.06 -3.10
C ILE A 66 -2.38 -1.85 -3.01
N LEU A 67 -1.94 -1.13 -1.99
CA LEU A 67 -0.52 -0.92 -1.73
C LEU A 67 0.00 -2.00 -0.79
N PHE A 68 0.99 -2.75 -1.24
CA PHE A 68 1.74 -3.70 -0.45
C PHE A 68 3.06 -3.08 -0.02
N MET A 69 3.20 -2.82 1.27
CA MET A 69 4.40 -2.19 1.82
C MET A 69 5.27 -3.23 2.52
N PHE A 70 6.57 -3.16 2.29
CA PHE A 70 7.56 -3.98 2.98
C PHE A 70 8.81 -3.15 3.31
N ASP A 71 9.67 -3.68 4.17
CA ASP A 71 10.89 -3.04 4.63
C ASP A 71 12.06 -3.41 3.71
N LEU A 72 12.68 -2.41 3.07
CA LEU A 72 13.82 -2.62 2.18
C LEU A 72 15.05 -3.15 2.91
N THR A 73 15.13 -3.06 4.24
CA THR A 73 16.24 -3.66 5.00
C THR A 73 15.95 -5.08 5.45
N SER A 74 14.76 -5.62 5.16
CA SER A 74 14.34 -6.93 5.68
C SER A 74 13.65 -7.78 4.62
N ARG A 75 14.41 -8.73 4.07
CA ARG A 75 13.94 -9.74 3.12
C ARG A 75 12.72 -10.52 3.62
N CYS A 76 12.67 -10.81 4.91
CA CYS A 76 11.53 -11.52 5.52
C CYS A 76 10.21 -10.76 5.30
N THR A 77 10.23 -9.43 5.31
CA THR A 77 9.02 -8.63 5.08
C THR A 77 8.56 -8.71 3.63
N LEU A 78 9.49 -8.79 2.66
CA LEU A 78 9.16 -8.99 1.25
C LEU A 78 8.48 -10.35 1.03
N ASN A 79 9.01 -11.41 1.65
CA ASN A 79 8.42 -12.75 1.56
C ASN A 79 6.99 -12.79 2.08
N ASN A 80 6.72 -12.08 3.18
CA ASN A 80 5.38 -11.99 3.74
C ASN A 80 4.40 -11.30 2.78
N VAL A 81 4.85 -10.39 1.91
CA VAL A 81 3.97 -9.71 0.95
C VAL A 81 3.25 -10.69 0.04
N THR A 82 3.90 -11.78 -0.36
CA THR A 82 3.30 -12.81 -1.21
C THR A 82 2.02 -13.37 -0.59
N ASP A 83 2.06 -13.70 0.71
CA ASP A 83 0.89 -14.20 1.45
C ASP A 83 -0.23 -13.15 1.50
N TRP A 84 0.12 -11.89 1.74
CA TRP A 84 -0.84 -10.78 1.75
C TRP A 84 -1.45 -10.54 0.37
N TYR A 85 -0.66 -10.65 -0.69
CA TYR A 85 -1.11 -10.53 -2.07
C TYR A 85 -2.13 -11.61 -2.42
N GLU A 86 -1.84 -12.88 -2.11
CA GLU A 86 -2.76 -13.99 -2.34
C GLU A 86 -4.08 -13.81 -1.56
N ARG A 87 -3.99 -13.39 -0.29
CA ARG A 87 -5.18 -13.10 0.53
C ARG A 87 -6.03 -11.97 -0.07
N ALA A 88 -5.41 -10.87 -0.47
CA ALA A 88 -6.09 -9.74 -1.09
C ALA A 88 -6.77 -10.15 -2.41
N ARG A 89 -6.09 -10.95 -3.24
CA ARG A 89 -6.62 -11.43 -4.53
C ARG A 89 -7.82 -12.36 -4.42
N LYS A 90 -8.00 -13.04 -3.28
CA LYS A 90 -9.23 -13.81 -3.02
C LYS A 90 -10.47 -12.91 -2.97
N TRP A 91 -10.33 -11.68 -2.46
CA TRP A 91 -11.43 -10.74 -2.27
C TRP A 91 -11.55 -9.69 -3.38
N ASN A 92 -10.43 -9.29 -3.98
CA ASN A 92 -10.43 -8.30 -5.06
C ASN A 92 -9.45 -8.68 -6.19
N LYS A 93 -10.03 -9.13 -7.30
CA LYS A 93 -9.30 -9.57 -8.50
C LYS A 93 -8.96 -8.43 -9.46
N THR A 94 -9.56 -7.25 -9.31
CA THR A 94 -9.46 -6.15 -10.27
C THR A 94 -8.58 -5.01 -9.79
N ALA A 95 -8.37 -4.87 -8.48
CA ALA A 95 -7.50 -3.83 -7.93
C ALA A 95 -6.08 -3.91 -8.50
N ILE A 96 -5.48 -2.75 -8.73
CA ILE A 96 -4.10 -2.63 -9.17
C ILE A 96 -3.19 -2.87 -7.94
N PRO A 97 -2.35 -3.91 -7.95
CA PRO A 97 -1.42 -4.16 -6.86
C PRO A 97 -0.17 -3.28 -7.05
N ILE A 98 0.25 -2.58 -6.01
CA ILE A 98 1.43 -1.71 -6.05
C ILE A 98 2.34 -2.13 -4.90
N LEU A 99 3.55 -2.59 -5.21
CA LEU A 99 4.57 -2.89 -4.20
C LEU A 99 5.37 -1.63 -3.87
N ILE A 100 5.57 -1.37 -2.58
CA ILE A 100 6.28 -0.20 -2.08
C ILE A 100 7.33 -0.67 -1.08
N GLY A 101 8.60 -0.36 -1.35
CA GLY A 101 9.69 -0.52 -0.41
C GLY A 101 9.79 0.69 0.53
N THR A 102 9.83 0.43 1.83
CA THR A 102 9.98 1.43 2.90
C THR A 102 11.39 1.37 3.51
N LYS A 103 11.74 2.36 4.33
CA LYS A 103 13.09 2.51 4.93
C LYS A 103 14.22 2.57 3.89
N PHE A 104 13.97 3.34 2.83
CA PHE A 104 14.96 3.53 1.77
C PHE A 104 16.24 4.18 2.28
N ASP A 105 16.13 5.07 3.26
CA ASP A 105 17.23 5.76 3.95
C ASP A 105 18.20 4.80 4.63
N ASP A 106 17.68 3.78 5.32
CA ASP A 106 18.52 2.72 5.91
C ASP A 106 19.06 1.78 4.82
N PHE A 107 18.21 1.40 3.85
CA PHE A 107 18.59 0.54 2.73
C PHE A 107 19.74 1.12 1.91
N ALA A 108 19.74 2.42 1.65
CA ALA A 108 20.77 3.11 0.89
C ALA A 108 22.15 3.04 1.56
N GLN A 109 22.19 2.79 2.88
CA GLN A 109 23.42 2.63 3.66
C GLN A 109 23.91 1.17 3.70
N LEU A 110 23.10 0.19 3.26
CA LEU A 110 23.50 -1.21 3.23
C LEU A 110 24.56 -1.47 2.14
N PRO A 111 25.39 -2.53 2.29
CA PRO A 111 26.30 -2.96 1.25
C PRO A 111 25.57 -3.23 -0.07
N LEU A 112 26.19 -2.87 -1.20
CA LEU A 112 25.60 -3.00 -2.53
C LEU A 112 25.08 -4.42 -2.81
N GLU A 113 25.81 -5.46 -2.40
CA GLU A 113 25.39 -6.86 -2.56
C GLU A 113 24.04 -7.17 -1.92
N MET A 114 23.78 -6.64 -0.73
CA MET A 114 22.48 -6.78 -0.07
C MET A 114 21.39 -6.00 -0.82
N GLN A 115 21.72 -4.81 -1.32
CA GLN A 115 20.78 -4.01 -2.11
C GLN A 115 20.34 -4.76 -3.38
N TRP A 116 21.30 -5.32 -4.12
CA TRP A 116 21.04 -6.09 -5.33
C TRP A 116 20.19 -7.32 -5.06
N THR A 117 20.45 -8.04 -3.97
CA THR A 117 19.68 -9.24 -3.61
C THR A 117 18.20 -8.93 -3.43
N ILE A 118 17.88 -7.84 -2.74
CA ILE A 118 16.49 -7.45 -2.45
C ILE A 118 15.82 -6.96 -3.74
N VAL A 119 16.49 -6.13 -4.53
CA VAL A 119 15.95 -5.62 -5.80
C VAL A 119 15.68 -6.75 -6.79
N ASP A 120 16.59 -7.72 -6.91
CA ASP A 120 16.45 -8.87 -7.80
C ASP A 120 15.23 -9.72 -7.40
N GLU A 121 15.09 -10.04 -6.12
CA GLU A 121 13.94 -10.81 -5.61
C GLU A 121 12.61 -10.06 -5.80
N MET A 122 12.58 -8.74 -5.62
CA MET A 122 11.39 -7.93 -5.89
C MET A 122 10.97 -7.99 -7.36
N CYS A 123 11.94 -7.88 -8.28
CA CYS A 123 11.70 -7.95 -9.71
C CYS A 123 11.16 -9.32 -10.13
N VAL A 124 11.70 -10.40 -9.56
CA VAL A 124 11.26 -11.78 -9.85
C VAL A 124 9.86 -12.06 -9.29
N SER A 125 9.62 -11.72 -8.02
CA SER A 125 8.39 -12.14 -7.32
C SER A 125 7.13 -11.42 -7.78
N PHE A 126 7.22 -10.17 -8.24
CA PHE A 126 6.03 -9.38 -8.52
C PHE A 126 5.80 -9.01 -9.98
N HIS A 127 6.73 -9.35 -10.90
CA HIS A 127 6.65 -9.00 -12.33
C HIS A 127 6.18 -7.54 -12.56
N LEU A 128 6.55 -6.65 -11.63
CA LEU A 128 5.98 -5.33 -11.52
C LEU A 128 6.68 -4.42 -12.52
N LYS A 129 5.92 -3.91 -13.49
CA LYS A 129 6.38 -2.87 -14.42
C LYS A 129 6.57 -1.50 -13.76
N GLN A 130 6.33 -1.35 -12.45
CA GLN A 130 6.35 -0.03 -11.80
C GLN A 130 6.82 -0.13 -10.34
N CYS A 131 8.14 -0.21 -10.15
CA CYS A 131 8.78 0.11 -8.87
C CYS A 131 8.96 1.63 -8.81
N SER A 132 8.19 2.34 -7.97
CA SER A 132 8.51 3.73 -7.60
C SER A 132 9.30 3.69 -6.29
N LEU A 133 10.63 3.81 -6.39
CA LEU A 133 11.46 4.21 -5.26
C LEU A 133 11.25 5.71 -5.04
N THR A 134 10.15 6.10 -4.38
CA THR A 134 9.99 7.48 -3.91
C THR A 134 10.84 7.68 -2.67
N GLY A 135 12.15 7.86 -2.88
CA GLY A 135 13.04 8.48 -1.91
C GLY A 135 12.75 9.98 -1.90
N ALA A 136 12.12 10.47 -0.84
CA ALA A 136 12.01 11.89 -0.57
C ALA A 136 13.43 12.45 -0.39
N ARG A 137 13.94 13.13 -1.42
CA ARG A 137 15.10 14.02 -1.29
C ARG A 137 14.64 15.23 -0.48
N ASN A 138 15.18 15.39 0.73
CA ASN A 138 15.37 16.70 1.33
C ASN A 138 16.74 17.24 0.92
#